data_AF-A0A084SHC4-F1
#
_entry.id   AF-A0A084SHC4-F1
#
_cell.length_a   1.000
_cell.length_b   1.000
_cell.length_c   1.000
_cell.angle_alpha   90.00
_cell.angle_beta   90.00
_cell.angle_gamma   90.00
#
_symmetry.space_group_name_H-M   'P 1'
#
loop_
_entity.id
_entity.type
_entity.pdbx_description
1 polymer ?
#
loop_
_entity_poly.entity_id
_entity_poly.type
_entity_poly.pdbx_seq_one_letter_code
_entity_poly.pdbx_strand_id
1 'polypeptide(L)'
;MRKTAVKKPIPLWLIGLGVWIVTLGVVSARWLDLSIRQELSGPINWPGLALIAMGPAGLVMMIVQRIRAEPTPEERAAFWAIFHAEPGTIGAVVVTRKGVPEVIATVRSTEEYLKLAGSGQLPADHRVYLPDDIL
;
A
#
# COMPACT_ATOMS: atom_id res chain seq x y z
N MET A 1 -28.73 -28.68 4.48
CA MET A 1 -27.93 -27.81 3.58
C MET A 1 -26.53 -27.63 4.16
N ARG A 2 -25.50 -28.23 3.54
CA ARG A 2 -24.09 -28.10 3.95
C ARG A 2 -23.60 -26.71 3.51
N LYS A 3 -23.27 -25.83 4.46
CA LYS A 3 -22.56 -24.58 4.17
C LYS A 3 -21.17 -24.95 3.66
N THR A 4 -20.93 -24.79 2.36
CA THR A 4 -19.59 -24.88 1.79
C THR A 4 -18.78 -23.72 2.37
N ALA A 5 -17.81 -24.06 3.23
CA ALA A 5 -16.84 -23.10 3.71
C ALA A 5 -16.02 -22.61 2.51
N VAL A 6 -16.32 -21.40 2.03
CA VAL A 6 -15.51 -20.73 1.01
C VAL A 6 -14.13 -20.48 1.62
N LYS A 7 -13.14 -21.27 1.20
CA LYS A 7 -11.75 -21.15 1.65
C LYS A 7 -11.23 -19.80 1.15
N LYS A 8 -11.07 -18.83 2.05
CA LYS A 8 -10.50 -17.52 1.68
C LYS A 8 -9.14 -17.75 1.02
N PRO A 9 -8.87 -17.14 -0.15
CA PRO A 9 -7.57 -17.26 -0.79
C PRO A 9 -6.49 -16.72 0.15
N ILE A 10 -5.40 -17.47 0.31
CA ILE A 10 -4.25 -17.02 1.10
C ILE A 10 -3.68 -15.79 0.38
N PRO A 11 -3.59 -14.64 1.04
CA PRO A 11 -3.09 -13.45 0.40
C PRO A 11 -1.61 -13.62 0.02
N LEU A 12 -1.25 -13.20 -1.20
CA LEU A 12 0.08 -13.36 -1.79
C LEU A 12 1.22 -12.84 -0.91
N TRP A 13 0.96 -11.81 -0.09
CA TRP A 13 1.96 -11.28 0.84
C TRP A 13 2.34 -12.27 1.96
N LEU A 14 1.43 -13.15 2.41
CA LEU A 14 1.76 -14.19 3.39
C LEU A 14 2.68 -15.24 2.78
N ILE A 15 2.48 -15.55 1.50
CA ILE A 15 3.36 -16.45 0.75
C ILE A 15 4.72 -15.78 0.58
N GLY A 16 4.76 -14.50 0.20
CA GLY A 16 5.97 -13.70 0.11
C GLY A 16 6.74 -13.61 1.44
N LEU A 17 6.03 -13.39 2.55
CA LEU A 17 6.62 -13.37 3.90
C LEU A 17 7.24 -14.73 4.25
N GLY A 18 6.54 -15.82 3.97
CA GLY A 18 7.05 -17.17 4.21
C GLY A 18 8.34 -17.45 3.44
N VAL A 19 8.35 -17.14 2.13
CA VAL A 19 9.55 -17.29 1.29
C VAL A 19 10.70 -16.43 1.82
N TRP A 20 10.40 -15.19 2.22
CA TRP A 20 11.39 -14.24 2.71
C TRP A 20 12.02 -14.65 4.05
N ILE A 21 11.22 -15.16 5.00
CA ILE A 21 11.74 -15.69 6.27
C ILE A 21 12.66 -16.88 6.01
N VAL A 22 12.26 -17.78 5.10
CA VAL A 22 13.06 -18.96 4.76
C VAL A 22 14.37 -18.57 4.09
N THR A 23 14.37 -17.65 3.12
CA THR A 23 15.59 -17.23 2.43
C THR A 23 16.55 -16.51 3.37
N LEU A 24 16.06 -15.61 4.24
CA LEU A 24 16.90 -14.99 5.26
C LEU A 24 17.45 -16.01 6.25
N GLY A 25 16.61 -16.92 6.75
CA GLY A 25 17.07 -17.97 7.66
C GLY A 25 18.20 -18.81 7.07
N VAL A 26 18.07 -19.21 5.79
CA VAL A 26 19.11 -19.97 5.08
C VAL A 26 20.39 -19.15 4.87
N VAL A 27 20.27 -17.89 4.44
CA VAL A 27 21.42 -17.01 4.22
C VAL A 27 22.14 -16.71 5.52
N SER A 28 21.42 -16.37 6.59
CA SER A 28 21.99 -16.11 7.92
C SER A 28 22.63 -17.36 8.52
N ALA A 29 22.01 -18.54 8.39
CA ALA A 29 22.58 -19.79 8.89
C ALA A 29 23.85 -20.19 8.13
N ARG A 30 23.85 -20.05 6.80
CA ARG A 30 25.06 -20.29 5.98
C ARG A 30 26.18 -19.31 6.29
N TRP A 31 25.83 -18.05 6.50
CA TRP A 31 26.79 -17.03 6.90
C TRP A 31 27.41 -17.33 8.27
N LEU A 32 26.60 -17.73 9.24
CA LEU A 32 27.06 -18.09 10.59
C LEU A 32 27.98 -19.32 10.54
N ASP A 33 27.62 -20.37 9.78
CA ASP A 33 28.45 -21.57 9.59
C ASP A 33 29.81 -21.22 8.97
N LEU A 34 29.82 -20.37 7.93
CA LEU A 34 31.07 -19.86 7.34
C LEU A 34 31.87 -19.01 8.33
N SER A 35 31.18 -18.18 9.13
CA SER A 35 31.83 -17.29 10.10
C SER A 35 32.48 -18.05 11.24
N ILE A 36 31.84 -19.12 11.73
CA ILE A 36 32.38 -19.99 12.78
C ILE A 36 33.58 -20.78 12.25
N ARG A 37 33.49 -21.31 11.02
CA ARG A 37 34.58 -22.07 10.40
C ARG A 37 35.81 -21.25 10.08
N GLN A 38 35.66 -19.95 9.86
CA GLN A 38 36.76 -19.06 9.50
C GLN A 38 37.47 -18.42 10.69
N GLU A 39 37.11 -18.76 11.94
CA GLU A 39 37.65 -18.12 13.15
C GLU A 39 37.75 -16.60 12.96
N LEU A 40 36.61 -15.93 12.74
CA LEU A 40 36.54 -14.46 12.58
C LEU A 40 36.87 -13.73 13.90
N SER A 41 38.07 -13.92 14.43
CA SER A 41 38.80 -12.98 15.27
C SER A 41 39.49 -11.97 14.35
N GLY A 42 38.69 -11.09 13.74
CA GLY A 42 39.12 -10.07 12.79
C GLY A 42 38.07 -8.95 12.66
N PRO A 43 38.42 -7.83 11.99
CA PRO A 43 37.60 -6.61 11.96
C PRO A 43 36.17 -6.85 11.47
N ILE A 44 35.24 -5.97 11.90
CA ILE A 44 33.80 -6.07 11.67
C ILE A 44 33.50 -6.43 10.21
N ASN A 45 32.81 -7.56 10.02
CA ASN A 45 32.42 -8.05 8.71
C ASN A 45 31.15 -7.31 8.22
N TRP A 46 31.37 -6.13 7.64
CA TRP A 46 30.34 -5.24 7.09
C TRP A 46 29.37 -5.92 6.11
N PRO A 47 29.80 -6.81 5.19
CA PRO A 47 28.89 -7.57 4.33
C PRO A 47 27.89 -8.44 5.10
N GLY A 48 28.33 -9.10 6.18
CA GLY A 48 27.45 -9.91 7.03
C GLY A 48 26.43 -9.07 7.78
N LEU A 49 26.86 -7.92 8.29
CA LEU A 49 25.99 -6.96 8.94
C LEU A 49 24.93 -6.41 7.98
N ALA A 50 25.31 -6.10 6.74
CA ALA A 50 24.39 -5.65 5.70
C ALA A 50 23.32 -6.71 5.36
N LEU A 51 23.71 -7.99 5.27
CA LEU A 51 22.77 -9.09 5.02
C LEU A 51 21.77 -9.27 6.17
N ILE A 52 22.22 -9.14 7.42
CA ILE A 52 21.33 -9.20 8.60
C ILE A 52 20.38 -7.99 8.62
N ALA A 53 20.87 -6.80 8.25
CA ALA A 53 20.08 -5.57 8.19
C ALA A 53 19.00 -5.59 7.09
N MET A 54 19.17 -6.37 6.02
CA MET A 54 18.12 -6.58 5.00
C MET A 54 16.86 -7.24 5.56
N GLY A 55 16.97 -7.96 6.68
CA GLY A 55 15.84 -8.51 7.42
C GLY A 55 14.86 -7.42 7.88
N PRO A 56 15.21 -6.60 8.87
CA PRO A 56 14.34 -5.53 9.34
C PRO A 56 13.85 -4.60 8.21
N ALA A 57 14.71 -4.26 7.24
CA ALA A 57 14.34 -3.41 6.11
C ALA A 57 13.27 -4.04 5.20
N GLY A 58 13.38 -5.33 4.88
CA GLY A 58 12.40 -6.05 4.08
C GLY A 58 11.04 -6.15 4.78
N LEU A 59 11.04 -6.38 6.10
CA LEU A 59 9.82 -6.42 6.90
C LEU A 59 9.12 -5.06 6.93
N VAL A 60 9.87 -3.97 7.11
CA VAL A 60 9.34 -2.60 7.09
C VAL A 60 8.71 -2.28 5.73
N MET A 61 9.40 -2.56 4.63
CA MET A 61 8.86 -2.33 3.29
C MET A 61 7.57 -3.12 3.04
N MET A 62 7.49 -4.36 3.53
CA MET A 62 6.29 -5.18 3.39
C MET A 62 5.11 -4.61 4.21
N ILE A 63 5.36 -4.07 5.40
CA ILE A 63 4.36 -3.39 6.22
C ILE A 63 3.90 -2.09 5.57
N VAL A 64 4.83 -1.27 5.08
CA VAL A 64 4.53 -0.01 4.37
C VAL A 64 3.71 -0.29 3.12
N GLN A 65 4.09 -1.30 2.32
CA GLN A 65 3.31 -1.72 1.17
C GLN A 65 1.91 -2.19 1.58
N ARG A 66 1.77 -2.93 2.68
CA ARG A 66 0.44 -3.34 3.16
C ARG A 66 -0.44 -2.15 3.55
N ILE A 67 0.13 -1.16 4.23
CA ILE A 67 -0.61 0.05 4.64
C ILE A 67 -1.00 0.87 3.41
N ARG A 68 -0.13 0.95 2.39
CA ARG A 68 -0.39 1.70 1.15
C ARG A 68 -1.22 0.94 0.09
N ALA A 69 -1.24 -0.39 0.09
CA ALA A 69 -1.80 -1.19 -1.01
C ALA A 69 -3.31 -1.47 -0.90
N GLU A 70 -3.95 -1.18 0.23
CA GLU A 70 -5.41 -1.23 0.31
C GLU A 70 -5.97 0.17 0.11
N PRO A 71 -6.30 0.57 -1.14
CA PRO A 71 -6.96 1.84 -1.37
C PRO A 71 -8.28 1.85 -0.61
N THR A 72 -8.53 2.95 0.10
CA THR A 72 -9.75 3.11 0.89
C THR A 72 -10.99 2.96 -0.01
N PRO A 73 -12.17 2.57 0.53
CA PRO A 73 -13.39 2.53 -0.27
C PRO A 73 -13.66 3.85 -1.02
N GLU A 74 -13.29 4.98 -0.41
CA GLU A 74 -13.37 6.33 -0.97
C GLU A 74 -12.39 6.50 -2.16
N GLU A 75 -11.12 6.13 -2.00
CA GLU A 75 -10.11 6.16 -3.08
C GLU A 75 -10.49 5.25 -4.25
N ARG A 76 -11.06 4.08 -3.97
CA ARG A 76 -11.57 3.18 -5.01
C ARG A 76 -12.71 3.82 -5.79
N ALA A 77 -13.69 4.41 -5.10
CA ALA A 77 -14.81 5.08 -5.75
C ALA A 77 -14.34 6.29 -6.58
N ALA A 78 -13.41 7.09 -6.04
CA ALA A 78 -12.77 8.19 -6.73
C ALA A 78 -12.04 7.72 -7.99
N PHE A 79 -11.20 6.69 -7.89
CA PHE A 79 -10.46 6.15 -9.01
C PHE A 79 -11.38 5.63 -10.12
N TRP A 80 -12.43 4.88 -9.76
CA TRP A 80 -13.42 4.40 -10.73
C TRP A 80 -14.13 5.56 -11.44
N ALA A 81 -14.48 6.63 -10.71
CA ALA A 81 -15.09 7.80 -11.30
C ALA A 81 -14.15 8.55 -12.25
N ILE A 82 -12.89 8.74 -11.87
CA ILE A 82 -11.87 9.38 -12.74
C ILE A 82 -11.66 8.54 -14.00
N PHE A 83 -11.59 7.21 -13.88
CA PHE A 83 -11.38 6.32 -15.02
C PHE A 83 -12.55 6.30 -16.02
N HIS A 84 -13.79 6.51 -15.55
CA HIS A 84 -14.99 6.54 -16.42
C HIS A 84 -15.37 7.96 -16.88
N ALA A 85 -14.71 8.99 -16.37
CA ALA A 85 -14.99 10.37 -16.73
C ALA A 85 -14.37 10.73 -18.09
N GLU A 86 -14.73 11.93 -18.58
CA GLU A 86 -14.21 12.43 -19.84
C GLU A 86 -12.68 12.65 -19.79
N PRO A 87 -11.99 12.51 -20.93
CA PRO A 87 -10.57 12.82 -21.03
C PRO A 87 -10.25 14.22 -20.49
N GLY A 88 -9.25 14.32 -19.60
CA GLY A 88 -8.88 15.58 -18.93
C GLY A 88 -9.45 15.76 -17.53
N THR A 89 -10.18 14.76 -17.00
CA THR A 89 -10.55 14.71 -15.59
C THR A 89 -9.34 14.39 -14.73
N ILE A 90 -9.06 15.24 -13.74
CA ILE A 90 -7.90 15.13 -12.85
C ILE A 90 -8.30 14.82 -11.40
N GLY A 91 -9.58 14.69 -11.06
CA GLY A 91 -9.93 14.41 -9.67
C GLY A 91 -11.39 14.07 -9.48
N ALA A 92 -11.71 13.54 -8.31
CA ALA A 92 -13.08 13.24 -7.90
C ALA A 92 -13.33 13.75 -6.49
N VAL A 93 -14.53 14.30 -6.28
CA VAL A 93 -15.05 14.71 -4.98
C VAL A 93 -15.94 13.59 -4.47
N VAL A 94 -15.54 12.99 -3.35
CA VAL A 94 -16.23 11.87 -2.72
C VAL A 94 -16.75 12.29 -1.35
N VAL A 95 -17.95 11.84 -1.02
CA VAL A 95 -18.57 12.00 0.29
C VAL A 95 -19.01 10.63 0.79
N THR A 96 -18.85 10.39 2.09
CA THR A 96 -19.25 9.12 2.69
C THR A 96 -20.62 9.25 3.34
N ARG A 97 -21.65 8.77 2.66
CA ARG A 97 -23.03 8.76 3.18
C ARG A 97 -23.37 7.41 3.77
N LYS A 98 -23.70 7.37 5.06
CA LYS A 98 -24.07 6.14 5.78
C LYS A 98 -23.04 5.00 5.64
N GLY A 99 -21.75 5.37 5.58
CA GLY A 99 -20.64 4.42 5.41
C GLY A 99 -20.41 3.94 3.98
N VAL A 100 -21.11 4.49 2.99
CA VAL A 100 -20.92 4.20 1.57
C VAL A 100 -20.29 5.42 0.88
N PRO A 101 -19.17 5.27 0.16
CA PRO A 101 -18.58 6.34 -0.62
C PRO A 101 -19.45 6.66 -1.84
N GLU A 102 -19.82 7.93 -2.01
CA GLU A 102 -20.61 8.45 -3.11
C GLU A 102 -19.81 9.56 -3.81
N VAL A 103 -19.65 9.47 -5.13
CA VAL A 103 -18.95 10.48 -5.93
C VAL A 103 -19.94 11.54 -6.36
N ILE A 104 -19.72 12.78 -5.94
CA ILE A 104 -20.65 13.90 -6.19
C ILE A 104 -20.25 14.70 -7.44
N ALA A 105 -18.94 14.81 -7.70
CA ALA A 105 -18.43 15.54 -8.84
C ALA A 105 -17.06 15.01 -9.28
N THR A 106 -16.77 15.17 -10.56
CA THR A 106 -15.44 15.00 -11.16
C THR A 106 -14.89 16.37 -11.53
N VAL A 107 -13.61 16.62 -11.29
CA VAL A 107 -12.97 17.91 -11.55
C VAL A 107 -11.85 17.77 -12.57
N ARG A 108 -11.70 18.75 -13.45
CA ARG A 108 -10.66 18.83 -14.50
C ARG A 108 -9.55 19.81 -14.13
N SER A 109 -9.76 20.66 -13.13
CA SER A 109 -8.75 21.57 -12.59
C SER A 109 -8.99 21.91 -11.12
N THR A 110 -7.95 22.38 -10.44
CA THR A 110 -8.05 22.92 -9.07
C THR A 110 -9.01 24.11 -8.99
N GLU A 111 -9.07 24.94 -10.04
CA GLU A 111 -9.99 26.08 -10.11
C GLU A 111 -11.46 25.64 -10.17
N GLU A 112 -11.74 24.55 -10.88
CA GLU A 112 -13.09 23.96 -10.95
C GLU A 112 -13.53 23.43 -9.59
N TYR A 113 -12.62 22.77 -8.87
CA TYR A 113 -12.86 22.38 -7.48
C TYR A 113 -13.13 23.59 -6.58
N LEU A 114 -12.32 24.65 -6.66
CA LEU A 114 -12.51 25.85 -5.83
C LEU A 114 -13.83 26.55 -6.13
N LYS A 115 -14.28 26.57 -7.39
CA LYS A 115 -15.63 27.06 -7.76
C LYS A 115 -16.73 26.19 -7.16
N LEU A 116 -16.58 24.86 -7.20
CA LEU A 116 -17.53 23.92 -6.58
C LEU A 116 -17.58 24.08 -5.06
N ALA A 117 -16.43 24.19 -4.40
CA ALA A 117 -16.33 24.41 -2.96
C ALA A 117 -16.91 25.78 -2.55
N GLY A 118 -16.61 26.83 -3.32
CA GLY A 118 -17.14 28.17 -3.10
C GLY A 118 -18.63 28.33 -3.41
N SER A 119 -19.23 27.38 -4.14
CA SER A 119 -20.67 27.43 -4.48
C SER A 119 -21.59 27.02 -3.33
N GLY A 120 -21.05 26.43 -2.26
CA GLY A 120 -21.84 25.89 -1.14
C GLY A 120 -22.61 24.61 -1.48
N GLN A 121 -22.41 24.03 -2.67
CA GLN A 121 -23.06 22.77 -3.07
C GLN A 121 -22.36 21.53 -2.52
N LEU A 122 -21.13 21.67 -2.00
CA LEU A 122 -20.36 20.57 -1.44
C LEU A 122 -20.70 20.37 0.06
N PRO A 123 -21.01 19.14 0.49
CA PRO A 123 -21.17 18.80 1.91
C PRO A 123 -19.89 19.08 2.71
N ALA A 124 -19.99 19.45 3.99
CA ALA A 124 -18.82 19.81 4.81
C ALA A 124 -17.80 18.65 4.98
N ASP A 125 -18.23 17.41 4.78
CA ASP A 125 -17.45 16.18 4.90
C ASP A 125 -16.87 15.68 3.58
N HIS A 126 -16.90 16.50 2.51
CA HIS A 126 -16.34 16.11 1.22
C HIS A 126 -14.82 15.98 1.26
N ARG A 127 -14.32 14.97 0.54
CA ARG A 127 -12.90 14.74 0.28
C ARG A 127 -12.64 14.82 -1.21
N VAL A 128 -11.54 15.47 -1.56
CA VAL A 128 -11.04 15.50 -2.94
C VAL A 128 -9.92 14.48 -3.05
N TYR A 129 -9.95 13.70 -4.12
CA TYR A 129 -8.87 12.80 -4.48
C TYR A 129 -8.28 13.27 -5.80
N LEU A 130 -7.00 13.68 -5.75
CA LEU A 130 -6.19 14.03 -6.91
C LEU A 130 -5.17 12.91 -7.19
N PRO A 131 -4.79 12.65 -8.46
CA PRO A 131 -3.82 11.63 -8.83
C PRO A 131 -2.42 11.92 -8.27
N ASP A 132 -2.11 13.17 -7.94
CA ASP A 132 -0.83 13.56 -7.32
C ASP A 132 -0.76 13.26 -5.81
N ASP A 133 -1.87 12.92 -5.15
CA ASP A 133 -1.89 12.53 -3.74
C ASP A 133 -1.41 11.08 -3.49
N ILE A 134 -0.93 10.39 -4.54
CA ILE A 134 -0.47 8.99 -4.52
C ILE A 134 1.08 8.85 -4.40
N LEU A 135 1.84 9.95 -4.24
CA LEU A 135 3.30 9.89 -4.08
C LEU A 135 3.75 9.78 -2.60
#